data_AF-A0A2V5WYP7-F1
#
_entry.id   AF-A0A2V5WYP7-F1
#
_cell.length_a   1.000
_cell.length_b   1.000
_cell.length_c   1.000
_cell.angle_alpha   90.00
_cell.angle_beta   90.00
_cell.angle_gamma   90.00
#
_symmetry.space_group_name_H-M   'P 1'
#
loop_
_entity.id
_entity.type
_entity.pdbx_description
1 polymer ?
#
loop_
_entity_poly.entity_id
_entity_poly.type
_entity_poly.pdbx_seq_one_letter_code
_entity_poly.pdbx_strand_id
1 'polypeptide(L)'
;MLNDLRYAFRQLLKNPGFTAVAVLTLALGIGANTAIFSVVNGVLLRPLPIQEPDRVVQVWETWRGEGTAPVAWPKFIEWKQQSQCFEAIAGCNWGESFVFATGD
;
A
#
# COMPACT_ATOMS: atom_id res chain seq x y z
N MET A 1 34.88 11.20 23.53
CA MET A 1 33.52 10.90 23.02
C MET A 1 32.49 11.98 23.37
N LEU A 2 32.06 12.15 24.63
CA LEU A 2 31.09 13.21 24.99
C LEU A 2 31.58 14.63 24.70
N ASN A 3 32.88 14.87 24.85
CA ASN A 3 33.51 16.16 24.56
C ASN A 3 33.53 16.47 23.06
N ASP A 4 33.67 15.44 22.22
CA ASP A 4 33.71 15.58 20.75
C ASP A 4 32.33 15.94 20.20
N LEU A 5 31.27 15.33 20.73
CA LEU A 5 29.87 15.69 20.41
C LEU A 5 29.58 17.16 20.75
N ARG A 6 30.02 17.60 21.93
CA ARG A 6 29.85 18.97 22.40
C ARG A 6 30.61 19.97 21.54
N TYR A 7 31.81 19.59 21.09
CA TYR A 7 32.65 20.40 20.22
C TYR A 7 32.04 20.52 18.82
N ALA A 8 31.56 19.42 18.25
CA ALA A 8 30.87 19.38 16.96
C ALA A 8 29.59 20.26 16.98
N PHE A 9 28.79 20.19 18.03
CA PHE A 9 27.59 21.01 18.17
C PHE A 9 27.93 22.51 18.28
N ARG A 10 28.99 22.85 19.02
CA ARG A 10 29.48 24.23 19.11
C ARG A 10 30.03 24.74 17.77
N GLN A 11 30.58 23.85 16.95
CA GLN A 11 31.08 24.17 15.62
C GLN A 11 29.95 24.39 14.61
N LEU A 12 28.85 23.62 14.71
CA LEU A 12 27.61 23.83 13.95
C LEU A 12 26.95 25.18 14.31
N LEU A 13 26.94 25.56 15.59
CA LEU A 13 26.41 26.85 16.05
C LEU A 13 27.26 28.06 15.65
N LYS A 14 28.56 27.86 15.39
CA LYS A 14 29.47 28.93 14.93
C LYS A 14 29.28 29.29 13.44
N ASN A 15 28.76 28.37 12.63
CA ASN A 15 28.54 28.59 11.19
C ASN A 15 27.06 28.35 10.83
N PRO A 16 26.15 29.22 11.29
CA PRO A 16 24.71 28.99 11.22
C PRO A 16 24.18 28.86 9.78
N GLY A 17 24.77 29.56 8.81
CA GLY A 17 24.36 29.47 7.41
C GLY A 17 24.59 28.09 6.79
N PHE A 18 25.77 27.51 6.98
CA PHE A 18 26.09 26.18 6.49
C PHE A 18 25.25 25.10 7.20
N THR A 19 25.12 25.22 8.52
CA THR A 19 24.30 24.30 9.33
C THR A 19 22.84 24.34 8.90
N ALA A 20 22.27 25.52 8.63
CA ALA A 20 20.89 25.66 8.18
C ALA A 20 20.67 24.96 6.84
N VAL A 21 21.56 25.16 5.86
CA VAL A 21 21.46 24.49 4.56
C VAL A 21 21.58 22.97 4.73
N ALA A 22 22.56 22.50 5.50
CA ALA A 22 22.75 21.07 5.76
C ALA A 22 21.52 20.43 6.43
N VAL A 23 20.95 21.07 7.45
CA VAL A 23 19.74 20.60 8.14
C VAL A 23 18.55 20.59 7.19
N LEU A 24 18.35 21.64 6.39
CA LEU A 24 17.26 21.71 5.42
C LEU A 24 17.38 20.61 4.36
N THR A 25 18.57 20.39 3.80
CA THR A 25 18.80 19.32 2.83
C THR A 25 18.51 17.95 3.43
N LEU A 26 18.98 17.70 4.66
CA LEU A 26 18.74 16.45 5.36
C LEU A 26 17.24 16.25 5.66
N ALA A 27 16.58 17.29 6.15
CA ALA A 27 15.15 17.28 6.44
C ALA A 27 14.31 17.05 5.18
N LEU A 28 14.70 17.63 4.04
CA LEU A 28 13.99 17.47 2.78
C LEU A 28 14.16 16.06 2.22
N GLY A 29 15.36 15.48 2.29
CA GLY A 29 15.61 14.09 1.89
C GLY A 29 14.85 13.07 2.75
N ILE A 30 14.90 13.24 4.08
CA ILE A 30 14.19 12.35 5.02
C ILE A 30 12.67 12.54 4.89
N GLY A 31 12.23 13.79 4.80
CA GLY A 31 10.82 14.18 4.71
C GLY A 31 10.18 13.71 3.42
N ALA A 32 10.87 13.82 2.28
CA ALA A 32 10.35 13.35 0.99
C ALA A 32 10.11 11.84 1.00
N ASN A 33 11.08 11.06 1.48
CA ASN A 33 10.92 9.60 1.59
C ASN A 33 9.78 9.24 2.56
N THR A 34 9.71 9.90 3.71
CA THR A 34 8.65 9.66 4.71
C THR A 34 7.27 10.05 4.16
N ALA A 35 7.17 11.16 3.44
CA ALA A 35 5.92 11.63 2.84
C ALA A 35 5.42 10.67 1.77
N ILE A 36 6.30 10.15 0.91
CA ILE A 36 5.95 9.13 -0.08
C ILE A 36 5.38 7.89 0.62
N PHE A 37 6.08 7.33 1.62
CA PHE A 37 5.59 6.17 2.35
C PHE A 37 4.28 6.45 3.11
N SER A 38 4.13 7.63 3.69
CA SER A 38 2.91 8.04 4.39
C SER A 38 1.72 8.16 3.45
N VAL A 39 1.92 8.71 2.25
CA VAL A 39 0.86 8.83 1.24
C VAL A 39 0.53 7.46 0.66
N VAL A 40 1.53 6.64 0.33
CA VAL A 40 1.30 5.26 -0.11
C VAL A 40 0.51 4.49 0.96
N ASN A 41 0.91 4.57 2.23
CA ASN A 41 0.20 3.87 3.29
C ASN A 41 -1.22 4.43 3.52
N GLY A 42 -1.43 5.75 3.41
CA GLY A 42 -2.74 6.37 3.62
C GLY A 42 -3.71 6.24 2.44
N VAL A 43 -3.20 6.20 1.21
CA VAL A 43 -3.99 6.26 -0.02
C VAL A 43 -4.05 4.90 -0.73
N LEU A 44 -2.92 4.22 -0.92
CA LEU A 44 -2.88 2.89 -1.56
C LEU A 44 -3.27 1.79 -0.57
N LEU A 45 -2.86 1.91 0.69
CA LEU A 45 -3.18 0.96 1.75
C LEU A 45 -4.24 1.54 2.69
N ARG A 46 -5.25 2.27 2.20
CA ARG A 46 -6.42 2.56 3.03
C ARG A 46 -6.90 1.21 3.54
N PRO A 47 -6.74 0.89 4.84
CA PRO A 47 -7.07 -0.44 5.31
C PRO A 47 -8.54 -0.59 5.01
N LEU A 48 -8.87 -1.51 4.11
CA LEU A 48 -10.26 -1.88 3.87
C LEU A 48 -10.83 -2.09 5.27
N PRO A 49 -11.94 -1.42 5.64
CA PRO A 49 -12.51 -1.52 6.98
C PRO A 49 -13.17 -2.89 7.13
N ILE A 50 -12.35 -3.93 7.09
CA ILE A 50 -12.72 -5.32 7.28
C ILE A 50 -12.64 -5.53 8.78
N GLN A 51 -13.81 -5.67 9.38
CA GLN A 51 -13.92 -6.20 10.73
C GLN A 51 -13.41 -7.63 10.66
N GLU A 52 -12.35 -7.94 11.43
CA GLU A 52 -11.71 -9.27 11.50
C GLU A 52 -10.90 -9.67 10.25
N PRO A 53 -9.70 -9.09 10.03
CA PRO A 53 -8.86 -9.41 8.86
C PRO A 53 -8.46 -10.90 8.77
N ASP A 54 -8.40 -11.61 9.90
CA ASP A 54 -8.06 -13.04 9.94
C ASP A 54 -9.13 -13.95 9.32
N ARG A 55 -10.36 -13.45 9.10
CA ARG A 55 -11.46 -14.20 8.46
C ARG A 55 -11.56 -13.95 6.95
N VAL A 56 -10.68 -13.12 6.40
CA VAL A 56 -10.67 -12.80 4.97
C VAL A 56 -9.93 -13.88 4.20
N VAL A 57 -10.61 -14.50 3.23
CA VAL A 57 -10.00 -15.46 2.32
C VAL A 57 -10.17 -15.00 0.88
N GLN A 58 -9.18 -15.29 0.04
CA GLN A 58 -9.24 -15.02 -1.39
C GLN A 58 -9.63 -16.30 -2.13
N VAL A 59 -10.62 -16.19 -3.02
CA VAL A 59 -11.11 -17.31 -3.84
C VAL A 59 -10.84 -16.98 -5.30
N TRP A 60 -10.32 -17.95 -6.04
CA TRP A 60 -9.99 -17.81 -7.46
C TRP A 60 -10.37 -19.05 -8.24
N GLU A 61 -10.55 -18.90 -9.55
CA GLU A 61 -10.69 -20.04 -10.45
C GLU A 61 -9.30 -20.63 -10.73
N THR A 62 -9.26 -21.90 -11.11
CA THR A 62 -8.02 -22.54 -11.58
C THR A 62 -8.23 -23.06 -12.98
N TRP A 63 -7.34 -22.74 -13.91
CA TRP A 63 -7.33 -23.40 -15.22
C TRP A 63 -6.62 -24.74 -15.13
N ARG A 64 -7.10 -25.73 -15.87
CA ARG A 64 -6.46 -27.04 -15.94
C ARG A 64 -5.05 -26.87 -16.53
N GLY A 65 -4.03 -27.06 -15.69
CA GLY A 65 -2.63 -27.00 -16.09
C GLY A 65 -1.96 -25.62 -15.96
N GLU A 66 -2.73 -24.54 -15.79
CA GLU A 66 -2.23 -23.16 -15.76
C GLU A 66 -2.80 -22.37 -14.58
N GLY A 67 -2.38 -22.74 -13.37
CA GLY A 67 -2.47 -21.89 -12.18
C GLY A 67 -3.82 -21.21 -11.91
N THR A 68 -3.74 -19.97 -11.42
CA THR A 68 -4.87 -19.16 -10.96
C THR A 68 -5.44 -18.33 -12.12
N ALA A 69 -6.76 -18.38 -12.26
CA ALA A 69 -7.54 -17.75 -13.30
C ALA A 69 -8.46 -16.65 -12.73
N PRO A 70 -8.70 -15.55 -13.48
CA PRO A 70 -9.74 -14.60 -13.15
C PRO A 70 -11.12 -15.28 -13.12
N VAL A 71 -11.94 -14.92 -12.15
CA VAL A 71 -13.32 -15.40 -12.04
C VAL A 71 -14.18 -14.68 -13.08
N ALA A 72 -14.89 -15.42 -13.93
CA ALA A 72 -15.81 -14.81 -14.89
C ALA A 72 -16.98 -14.14 -14.16
N TRP A 73 -17.45 -12.98 -14.66
CA TRP A 73 -18.51 -12.21 -13.99
C TRP A 73 -19.79 -13.01 -13.69
N PRO A 74 -20.35 -13.83 -14.61
CA PRO A 74 -21.53 -14.65 -14.31
C PRO A 74 -21.29 -15.64 -13.16
N LYS A 75 -20.09 -16.21 -13.09
CA LYS A 75 -19.70 -17.16 -12.06
C LYS A 75 -19.48 -16.50 -10.71
N PHE A 76 -18.99 -15.25 -10.69
CA PHE A 76 -18.99 -14.43 -9.49
C PHE A 76 -20.41 -14.18 -8.94
N ILE A 77 -21.38 -13.88 -9.81
CA ILE A 77 -22.79 -13.71 -9.40
C ILE A 77 -23.34 -15.01 -8.82
N GLU A 78 -23.05 -16.15 -9.45
CA GLU A 78 -23.47 -17.45 -8.96
C GLU A 78 -22.91 -17.75 -7.56
N TRP A 79 -21.60 -17.55 -7.35
CA TRP A 79 -20.97 -17.74 -6.05
C TRP A 79 -21.57 -16.84 -4.97
N LYS A 80 -21.85 -15.57 -5.32
CA LYS A 80 -22.49 -14.62 -4.40
C LYS A 80 -23.90 -15.07 -4.01
N GLN A 81 -24.64 -15.73 -4.89
CA GLN A 81 -26.01 -16.20 -4.63
C GLN A 81 -26.06 -17.55 -3.90
N GLN A 82 -25.13 -18.46 -4.20
CA GLN A 82 -25.17 -19.84 -3.68
C GLN A 82 -24.29 -20.04 -2.43
N SER A 83 -23.37 -19.13 -2.13
CA SER A 83 -22.52 -19.24 -0.96
C SER A 83 -23.32 -19.14 0.34
N GLN A 84 -23.21 -20.18 1.18
CA GLN A 84 -23.73 -20.20 2.56
C GLN A 84 -22.60 -20.13 3.60
N CYS A 85 -21.33 -20.25 3.17
CA CYS A 85 -20.17 -20.35 4.05
C CYS A 85 -19.48 -19.00 4.30
N PHE A 86 -19.76 -18.00 3.46
CA PHE A 86 -19.16 -16.67 3.54
C PHE A 86 -20.23 -15.64 3.88
N GLU A 87 -19.91 -14.75 4.83
CA GLU A 87 -20.77 -13.66 5.26
C GLU A 87 -20.96 -12.60 4.14
N ALA A 88 -19.90 -12.33 3.38
CA ALA A 88 -19.93 -11.47 2.21
C ALA A 88 -18.88 -11.89 1.18
N ILE A 89 -19.19 -11.69 -0.10
CA ILE A 89 -18.28 -11.94 -1.22
C ILE A 89 -18.12 -10.64 -2.01
N ALA A 90 -16.87 -10.21 -2.21
CA ALA A 90 -16.50 -9.04 -2.98
C ALA A 90 -15.51 -9.41 -4.09
N GLY A 91 -15.65 -8.78 -5.25
CA GLY A 91 -14.69 -8.89 -6.35
C GLY A 91 -13.61 -7.83 -6.21
N CYS A 92 -12.34 -8.22 -6.37
CA CYS A 92 -11.20 -7.30 -6.43
C CYS A 92 -10.49 -7.47 -7.78
N ASN A 93 -10.18 -6.35 -8.44
CA ASN A 93 -9.39 -6.35 -9.65
C ASN A 93 -7.94 -5.96 -9.28
N TRP A 94 -7.05 -6.95 -9.27
CA TRP A 94 -5.62 -6.76 -9.02
C TRP A 94 -4.88 -6.53 -10.35
N GLY A 95 -5.19 -5.42 -11.05
CA GLY A 95 -4.34 -4.90 -12.13
C GLY A 95 -4.94 -4.84 -13.55
N GLU A 96 -4.81 -3.65 -14.14
CA GLU A 96 -4.82 -3.19 -15.57
C GLU A 96 -5.72 -3.83 -16.64
N SER A 97 -6.62 -4.74 -16.29
CA SER A 97 -7.51 -5.34 -17.29
C SER A 97 -8.86 -4.63 -17.28
N PHE A 98 -8.96 -3.54 -18.05
CA PHE A 98 -10.26 -3.02 -18.49
C PHE A 98 -10.86 -4.03 -19.47
N VAL A 99 -11.65 -4.98 -18.96
CA VAL A 99 -12.47 -5.83 -19.82
C VAL A 99 -13.61 -4.97 -20.36
N PHE A 100 -13.41 -4.38 -21.53
CA PHE A 100 -14.50 -3.88 -22.36
C PHE A 100 -15.29 -5.09 -22.86
N ALA A 101 -16.18 -5.63 -22.02
CA ALA A 101 -17.29 -6.41 -22.50
C ALA A 101 -18.35 -5.42 -23.00
N THR A 102 -18.15 -4.88 -24.20
CA THR A 102 -19.27 -4.35 -24.98
C THR A 102 -20.09 -5.58 -25.37
N GLY A 103 -21.10 -5.89 -24.57
CA GLY A 103 -22.18 -6.77 -24.98
C GLY A 103 -23.12 -5.95 -25.84
N ASP A 104 -23.39 -6.43 -27.03
CA ASP A 104 -24.62 -6.11 -27.77
C ASP A 104 -25.87 -6.32 -26.87
#